data_AF-A0A934BJT4-F1
#
_entry.id   AF-A0A934BJT4-F1
#
_cell.length_a   1.000
_cell.length_b   1.000
_cell.length_c   1.000
_cell.angle_alpha   90.00
_cell.angle_beta   90.00
_cell.angle_gamma   90.00
#
_symmetry.space_group_name_H-M   'P 1'
#
loop_
_entity.id
_entity.type
_entity.pdbx_description
1 polymer ?
#
loop_
_entity_poly.entity_id
_entity_poly.type
_entity_poly.pdbx_seq_one_letter_code
_entity_poly.pdbx_strand_id
1 'polypeptide(L)'
;MKIKLFIHVLAVMLFLLPSSVMADEKTKLNVAILPWKVNSTEKLDYIKDALYDMVSSRMAAEKHLAILKESSVKNVFSKYENDKITEDVIRKIGGELGADYVVYGSLTVLGETISLDARVISAKREEPPIQSTSQGRTIESLIPAVSHLTLDLNAKILEKEGLESIVSGFGASPIYAGGFKKKGEAKKETGSSDFIITTKDTVKEKQLWKSPTLPINLKRIAVADVDGDNRNEVILIDDHNLYIYRIRGNVMDMVMEFKGKVYEENFSVDVADINGNGVPEIYISRLSSKNTDSYVIEYQNGEFVKIAQHLPWFFKVSDGVYEETPVLIGQGFSLDRVFFKDIKHLIWDRGKLTEKANIDMPDGFNIYNSVRLPLGADKDEYVLVYTNNDILQLFKKEGKGNWQEGWTSKDYFGGSLNRITLETSHLIKGSDEPAEFINLKSRILYGDLDGDGNIEIIVNKNEPGTLSRYFKKIESYKKGEVADLSWENGRFKENWKTKTLDGYIADFTIKDFDNDGQKDLVIIVVDINAVTGAKSSYLIGYKLNIK
;
A
#
# COMPACT_ATOMS: atom_id res chain seq x y z
N MET A 1 38.33 43.13 -50.16
CA MET A 1 37.35 42.17 -50.72
C MET A 1 37.04 40.97 -49.81
N LYS A 2 37.92 40.57 -48.88
CA LYS A 2 37.74 39.33 -48.08
C LYS A 2 36.77 39.42 -46.89
N ILE A 3 36.55 40.62 -46.31
CA ILE A 3 35.66 40.80 -45.14
C ILE A 3 34.18 40.84 -45.56
N LYS A 4 33.85 41.44 -46.70
CA LYS A 4 32.46 41.45 -47.21
C LYS A 4 31.97 40.06 -47.60
N LEU A 5 32.85 39.19 -48.12
CA LEU A 5 32.50 37.82 -48.46
C LEU A 5 32.23 36.96 -47.21
N PHE A 6 32.97 37.20 -46.11
CA PHE A 6 32.78 36.48 -44.86
C PHE A 6 31.45 36.82 -44.17
N ILE A 7 31.00 38.08 -44.25
CA ILE A 7 29.71 38.52 -43.71
C ILE A 7 28.53 37.91 -44.50
N HIS A 8 28.67 37.75 -45.82
CA HIS A 8 27.64 37.10 -46.63
C HIS A 8 27.57 35.59 -46.40
N VAL A 9 28.72 34.93 -46.15
CA VAL A 9 28.75 33.50 -45.80
C VAL A 9 28.17 33.26 -44.40
N LEU A 10 28.41 34.14 -43.43
CA LEU A 10 27.84 34.05 -42.09
C LEU A 10 26.32 34.33 -42.09
N ALA A 11 25.84 35.24 -42.94
CA ALA A 11 24.41 35.54 -43.09
C ALA A 11 23.62 34.42 -43.79
N VAL A 12 24.24 33.68 -44.72
CA VAL A 12 23.63 32.51 -45.37
C VAL A 12 23.64 31.29 -44.45
N MET A 13 24.65 31.15 -43.58
CA MET A 13 24.71 30.07 -42.58
C MET A 13 23.72 30.26 -41.42
N LEU A 14 23.27 31.50 -41.16
CA LEU A 14 22.22 31.80 -40.17
C LEU A 14 20.79 31.56 -40.70
N PHE A 15 20.62 31.37 -42.01
CA PHE A 15 19.33 31.03 -42.66
C PHE A 15 19.13 29.53 -42.90
N LEU A 16 20.09 28.69 -42.49
CA LEU A 16 20.03 27.22 -42.56
C LEU A 16 19.80 26.56 -41.19
N LEU A 17 19.19 27.29 -40.24
CA LEU A 17 18.59 26.66 -39.08
C LEU A 17 17.36 25.89 -39.55
N PRO A 18 17.27 24.56 -39.34
CA PRO A 18 16.01 23.87 -39.54
C PRO A 18 15.00 24.52 -38.62
N SER A 19 13.94 25.09 -39.19
CA SER A 19 12.71 25.38 -38.47
C SER A 19 12.32 24.06 -37.81
N SER A 20 12.62 23.93 -36.52
CA SER A 20 12.04 22.88 -35.70
C SER A 20 10.55 23.09 -35.83
N VAL A 21 9.93 22.24 -36.65
CA VAL A 21 8.51 22.03 -36.75
C VAL A 21 8.01 22.08 -35.31
N MET A 22 7.22 23.11 -35.00
CA MET A 22 6.38 23.13 -33.82
C MET A 22 5.68 21.78 -33.83
N ALA A 23 6.10 20.88 -32.95
CA ALA A 23 5.51 19.58 -32.82
C ALA A 23 4.02 19.84 -32.60
N ASP A 24 3.23 19.39 -33.58
CA ASP A 24 1.78 19.53 -33.62
C ASP A 24 1.26 19.11 -32.24
N GLU A 25 0.69 20.07 -31.51
CA GLU A 25 0.01 19.82 -30.25
C GLU A 25 -1.25 19.03 -30.63
N LYS A 26 -1.08 17.71 -30.86
CA LYS A 26 -2.16 16.82 -31.31
C LYS A 26 -3.35 17.05 -30.40
N THR A 27 -4.36 17.74 -30.93
CA THR A 27 -5.62 18.01 -30.25
C THR A 27 -6.18 16.69 -29.78
N LYS A 28 -6.32 16.53 -28.46
CA LYS A 28 -6.90 15.33 -27.85
C LYS A 28 -8.33 15.14 -28.36
N LEU A 29 -8.72 13.89 -28.54
CA LEU A 29 -10.09 13.51 -28.88
C LEU A 29 -10.95 13.60 -27.63
N ASN A 30 -11.98 14.43 -27.66
CA ASN A 30 -12.92 14.58 -26.56
C ASN A 30 -13.84 13.35 -26.51
N VAL A 31 -13.88 12.64 -25.39
CA VAL A 31 -14.71 11.45 -25.22
C VAL A 31 -15.73 11.70 -24.11
N ALA A 32 -17.02 11.59 -24.44
CA ALA A 32 -18.10 11.57 -23.45
C ALA A 32 -18.37 10.14 -23.02
N ILE A 33 -18.44 9.87 -21.73
CA ILE A 33 -18.91 8.58 -21.19
C ILE A 33 -20.29 8.81 -20.60
N LEU A 34 -21.28 8.05 -21.05
CA LEU A 34 -22.65 8.14 -20.55
C LEU A 34 -22.86 7.30 -19.28
N PRO A 35 -23.89 7.61 -18.48
CA PRO A 35 -24.27 6.78 -17.33
C PRO A 35 -24.50 5.33 -17.76
N TRP A 36 -23.87 4.40 -17.05
CA TRP A 36 -23.94 2.99 -17.38
C TRP A 36 -25.26 2.37 -16.97
N LYS A 37 -25.81 1.52 -17.84
CA LYS A 37 -26.96 0.69 -17.47
C LYS A 37 -26.47 -0.49 -16.63
N VAL A 38 -27.14 -0.76 -15.52
CA VAL A 38 -26.89 -1.97 -14.72
C VAL A 38 -28.12 -2.84 -14.77
N ASN A 39 -28.00 -4.01 -15.38
CA ASN A 39 -29.03 -5.05 -15.41
C ASN A 39 -28.65 -6.11 -14.38
N SER A 40 -29.36 -6.15 -13.25
CA SER A 40 -29.14 -7.14 -12.20
C SER A 40 -30.46 -7.52 -11.56
N THR A 41 -30.55 -8.76 -11.06
CA THR A 41 -31.64 -9.21 -10.20
C THR A 41 -31.56 -8.59 -8.79
N GLU A 42 -30.38 -8.11 -8.40
CA GLU A 42 -30.13 -7.42 -7.14
C GLU A 42 -30.12 -5.89 -7.31
N LYS A 43 -30.43 -5.14 -6.24
CA LYS A 43 -30.33 -3.67 -6.23
C LYS A 43 -28.87 -3.22 -6.18
N LEU A 44 -28.24 -3.14 -7.35
CA LEU A 44 -26.85 -2.73 -7.55
C LEU A 44 -26.72 -1.27 -8.01
N ASP A 45 -27.62 -0.39 -7.55
CA ASP A 45 -27.62 1.01 -7.97
C ASP A 45 -26.31 1.75 -7.63
N TYR A 46 -25.61 1.30 -6.59
CA TYR A 46 -24.30 1.82 -6.17
C TYR A 46 -23.17 1.53 -7.18
N ILE A 47 -23.33 0.55 -8.08
CA ILE A 47 -22.29 0.19 -9.07
C ILE A 47 -22.25 1.19 -10.22
N LYS A 48 -23.35 1.91 -10.49
CA LYS A 48 -23.45 2.83 -11.64
C LYS A 48 -22.37 3.91 -11.62
N ASP A 49 -22.21 4.58 -10.47
CA ASP A 49 -21.19 5.64 -10.32
C ASP A 49 -19.77 5.05 -10.27
N ALA A 50 -19.58 3.91 -9.60
CA ALA A 50 -18.27 3.24 -9.57
C ALA A 50 -17.81 2.80 -10.96
N LEU A 51 -18.72 2.27 -11.78
CA LEU A 51 -18.42 1.85 -13.14
C LEU A 51 -18.09 3.06 -14.03
N TYR A 52 -18.80 4.16 -13.86
CA TYR A 52 -18.50 5.43 -14.53
C TYR A 52 -17.07 5.90 -14.24
N ASP A 53 -16.71 5.97 -12.96
CA ASP A 53 -15.37 6.40 -12.52
C ASP A 53 -14.28 5.48 -13.07
N MET A 54 -14.50 4.17 -13.00
CA MET A 54 -13.55 3.17 -13.45
C MET A 54 -13.29 3.21 -14.95
N VAL A 55 -14.33 3.43 -15.75
CA VAL A 55 -14.22 3.54 -17.21
C VAL A 55 -13.55 4.86 -17.55
N SER A 56 -13.99 5.96 -16.94
CA SER A 56 -13.44 7.30 -17.15
C SER A 56 -11.96 7.37 -16.82
N SER A 57 -11.55 6.88 -15.66
CA SER A 57 -10.16 6.90 -15.23
C SER A 57 -9.25 6.10 -16.14
N ARG A 58 -9.70 4.93 -16.63
CA ARG A 58 -8.88 4.07 -17.48
C ARG A 58 -8.82 4.55 -18.92
N MET A 59 -9.92 5.05 -19.46
CA MET A 59 -9.92 5.67 -20.78
C MET A 59 -9.05 6.94 -20.80
N ALA A 60 -9.07 7.74 -19.73
CA ALA A 60 -8.23 8.93 -19.57
C ALA A 60 -6.72 8.65 -19.48
N ALA A 61 -6.31 7.41 -19.21
CA ALA A 61 -4.91 7.03 -19.19
C ALA A 61 -4.26 7.09 -20.58
N GLU A 62 -5.06 7.08 -21.64
CA GLU A 62 -4.58 7.27 -23.00
C GLU A 62 -4.37 8.76 -23.31
N LYS A 63 -3.12 9.13 -23.61
CA LYS A 63 -2.70 10.53 -23.78
C LYS A 63 -3.44 11.27 -24.89
N HIS A 64 -3.92 10.56 -25.92
CA HIS A 64 -4.66 11.13 -27.05
C HIS A 64 -6.15 11.35 -26.75
N LEU A 65 -6.67 10.86 -25.62
CA LEU A 65 -8.07 11.02 -25.23
C LEU A 65 -8.22 12.06 -24.12
N ALA A 66 -9.28 12.86 -24.19
CA ALA A 66 -9.69 13.80 -23.15
C ALA A 66 -11.11 13.44 -22.71
N ILE A 67 -11.27 12.93 -21.48
CA ILE A 67 -12.58 12.53 -20.97
C ILE A 67 -13.35 13.77 -20.50
N LEU A 68 -14.58 13.94 -21.00
CA LEU A 68 -15.44 15.06 -20.64
C LEU A 68 -15.92 14.95 -19.19
N LYS A 69 -16.10 16.11 -18.55
CA LYS A 69 -16.52 16.19 -17.15
C LYS A 69 -17.90 15.58 -16.94
N GLU A 70 -17.98 14.64 -15.99
CA GLU A 70 -19.21 13.91 -15.64
C GLU A 70 -20.43 14.81 -15.43
N SER A 71 -20.28 15.92 -14.69
CA SER A 71 -21.39 16.84 -14.43
C SER A 71 -21.99 17.42 -15.72
N SER A 72 -21.15 17.70 -16.73
CA SER A 72 -21.61 18.20 -18.02
C SER A 72 -22.35 17.10 -18.78
N VAL A 73 -21.83 15.87 -18.74
CA VAL A 73 -22.46 14.71 -19.38
C VAL A 73 -23.80 14.37 -18.74
N LYS A 74 -23.88 14.27 -17.40
CA LYS A 74 -25.12 14.03 -16.67
C LYS A 74 -26.18 15.12 -16.94
N ASN A 75 -25.77 16.40 -17.01
CA ASN A 75 -26.68 17.50 -17.31
C ASN A 75 -27.26 17.47 -18.74
N VAL A 76 -26.48 17.01 -19.73
CA VAL A 76 -26.99 16.85 -21.11
C VAL A 76 -27.83 15.58 -21.21
N PHE A 77 -27.34 14.47 -20.64
CA PHE A 77 -28.00 13.17 -20.68
C PHE A 77 -29.38 13.18 -20.02
N SER A 78 -29.58 13.96 -18.96
CA SER A 78 -30.87 14.08 -18.26
C SER A 78 -32.01 14.60 -19.15
N LYS A 79 -31.71 15.36 -20.21
CA LYS A 79 -32.70 15.80 -21.20
C LYS A 79 -33.25 14.65 -22.04
N TYR A 80 -32.54 13.54 -22.10
CA TYR A 80 -32.81 12.36 -22.93
C TYR A 80 -33.15 11.11 -22.11
N GLU A 81 -33.33 11.23 -20.79
CA GLU A 81 -33.59 10.08 -19.90
C GLU A 81 -34.85 9.28 -20.27
N ASN A 82 -35.83 9.94 -20.90
CA ASN A 82 -37.08 9.31 -21.35
C ASN A 82 -37.05 8.85 -22.81
N ASP A 83 -35.97 9.16 -23.53
CA ASP A 83 -35.82 8.78 -24.93
C ASP A 83 -35.26 7.36 -25.06
N LYS A 84 -35.63 6.67 -26.15
CA LYS A 84 -34.94 5.43 -26.50
C LYS A 84 -33.51 5.78 -26.90
N ILE A 85 -32.53 5.17 -26.23
CA ILE A 85 -31.10 5.36 -26.52
C ILE A 85 -30.76 4.71 -27.87
N THR A 86 -30.95 5.46 -28.96
CA THR A 86 -30.57 5.10 -30.33
C THR A 86 -29.27 5.80 -30.73
N GLU A 87 -28.61 5.34 -31.79
CA GLU A 87 -27.35 5.93 -32.27
C GLU A 87 -27.51 7.42 -32.63
N ASP A 88 -28.67 7.81 -33.18
CA ASP A 88 -29.00 9.22 -33.48
C ASP A 88 -29.10 10.07 -32.22
N VAL A 89 -29.69 9.54 -31.14
CA VAL A 89 -29.78 10.23 -29.85
C VAL A 89 -28.39 10.37 -29.24
N ILE A 90 -27.57 9.31 -29.28
CA ILE A 90 -26.18 9.34 -28.80
C ILE A 90 -25.35 10.39 -29.56
N ARG A 91 -25.51 10.47 -30.88
CA ARG A 91 -24.83 11.47 -31.72
C ARG A 91 -25.24 12.89 -31.37
N LYS A 92 -26.54 13.14 -31.11
CA LYS A 92 -27.04 14.44 -30.64
C LYS A 92 -26.43 14.83 -29.29
N ILE A 93 -26.40 13.89 -28.34
CA ILE A 93 -25.76 14.09 -27.03
C ILE A 93 -24.28 14.43 -27.18
N GLY A 94 -23.55 13.70 -28.04
CA GLY A 94 -22.16 13.99 -28.36
C GLY A 94 -21.96 15.37 -28.96
N GLY A 95 -22.84 15.78 -29.87
CA GLY A 95 -22.85 17.13 -30.46
C GLY A 95 -23.07 18.24 -29.42
N GLU A 96 -24.04 18.08 -28.51
CA GLU A 96 -24.28 19.04 -27.42
C GLU A 96 -23.09 19.14 -26.44
N LEU A 97 -22.37 18.04 -26.24
CA LEU A 97 -21.22 17.96 -25.34
C LEU A 97 -19.90 18.42 -26.00
N GLY A 98 -19.88 18.63 -27.31
CA GLY A 98 -18.63 18.88 -28.05
C GLY A 98 -17.67 17.68 -28.05
N ALA A 99 -18.20 16.46 -27.91
CA ALA A 99 -17.43 15.23 -27.94
C ALA A 99 -17.06 14.84 -29.37
N ASP A 100 -15.92 14.19 -29.56
CA ASP A 100 -15.54 13.46 -30.78
C ASP A 100 -16.15 12.06 -30.78
N TYR A 101 -16.19 11.42 -29.61
CA TYR A 101 -16.73 10.09 -29.39
C TYR A 101 -17.63 10.05 -28.14
N VAL A 102 -18.66 9.21 -28.19
CA VAL A 102 -19.54 8.93 -27.05
C VAL A 102 -19.52 7.45 -26.74
N VAL A 103 -19.14 7.10 -25.51
CA VAL A 103 -19.09 5.75 -24.96
C VAL A 103 -20.35 5.50 -24.15
N TYR A 104 -21.03 4.39 -24.40
CA TYR A 104 -22.18 3.95 -23.62
C TYR A 104 -22.19 2.43 -23.52
N GLY A 105 -22.79 1.90 -22.47
CA GLY A 105 -22.74 0.46 -22.23
C GLY A 105 -23.63 -0.02 -21.09
N SER A 106 -23.57 -1.32 -20.87
CA SER A 106 -24.26 -1.97 -19.77
C SER A 106 -23.38 -2.98 -19.05
N LEU A 107 -23.52 -3.02 -17.73
CA LEU A 107 -23.16 -4.16 -16.92
C LEU A 107 -24.39 -5.05 -16.77
N THR A 108 -24.25 -6.34 -17.09
CA THR A 108 -25.25 -7.36 -16.86
C THR A 108 -24.70 -8.36 -15.85
N VAL A 109 -25.46 -8.60 -14.78
CA VAL A 109 -25.14 -9.57 -13.73
C VAL A 109 -26.15 -10.71 -13.82
N LEU A 110 -25.67 -11.93 -14.08
CA LEU A 110 -26.49 -13.13 -14.19
C LEU A 110 -25.90 -14.22 -13.29
N GLY A 111 -26.58 -14.49 -12.18
CA GLY A 111 -26.02 -15.32 -11.12
C GLY A 111 -24.73 -14.68 -10.58
N GLU A 112 -23.63 -15.41 -10.65
CA GLU A 112 -22.31 -14.93 -10.22
C GLU A 112 -21.53 -14.26 -11.35
N THR A 113 -21.92 -14.48 -12.61
CA THR A 113 -21.17 -13.95 -13.76
C THR A 113 -21.54 -12.51 -14.09
N ILE A 114 -20.55 -11.76 -14.59
CA ILE A 114 -20.73 -10.41 -15.10
C ILE A 114 -20.37 -10.35 -16.59
N SER A 115 -21.14 -9.55 -17.33
CA SER A 115 -20.83 -9.14 -18.70
C SER A 115 -20.86 -7.62 -18.78
N LEU A 116 -19.82 -7.04 -19.36
CA LEU A 116 -19.73 -5.62 -19.71
C LEU A 116 -19.79 -5.52 -21.21
N ASP A 117 -20.81 -4.81 -21.71
CA ASP A 117 -21.01 -4.57 -23.12
C ASP A 117 -20.96 -3.07 -23.37
N ALA A 118 -20.01 -2.62 -24.18
CA ALA A 118 -19.79 -1.22 -24.47
C ALA A 118 -19.77 -0.94 -25.96
N ARG A 119 -20.28 0.24 -26.32
CA ARG A 119 -20.29 0.77 -27.67
C ARG A 119 -19.76 2.19 -27.69
N VAL A 120 -19.09 2.54 -28.77
CA VAL A 120 -18.56 3.88 -29.00
C VAL A 120 -19.04 4.39 -30.35
N ILE A 121 -19.65 5.57 -30.33
CA ILE A 121 -20.19 6.25 -31.52
C ILE A 121 -19.38 7.52 -31.76
N SER A 122 -18.94 7.75 -32.99
CA SER A 122 -18.39 9.06 -33.37
C SER A 122 -19.53 10.08 -33.39
N ALA A 123 -19.35 11.21 -32.71
CA ALA A 123 -20.33 12.29 -32.72
C ALA A 123 -20.29 13.08 -34.04
N LYS A 124 -19.14 13.08 -34.73
CA LYS A 124 -18.89 13.89 -35.93
C LYS A 124 -19.11 13.13 -37.23
N ARG A 125 -18.81 11.82 -37.25
CA ARG A 125 -18.80 10.99 -38.47
C ARG A 125 -19.86 9.91 -38.39
N GLU A 126 -20.60 9.73 -39.47
CA GLU A 126 -21.59 8.65 -39.59
C GLU A 126 -20.88 7.34 -39.93
N GLU A 127 -20.39 6.67 -38.88
CA GLU A 127 -19.63 5.42 -38.96
C GLU A 127 -20.27 4.34 -38.08
N PRO A 128 -20.08 3.05 -38.42
CA PRO A 128 -20.53 1.94 -37.57
C PRO A 128 -19.96 2.05 -36.14
N PRO A 129 -20.76 1.73 -35.11
CA PRO A 129 -20.30 1.80 -33.73
C PRO A 129 -19.17 0.81 -33.48
N ILE A 130 -18.14 1.27 -32.78
CA ILE A 130 -17.10 0.39 -32.23
C ILE A 130 -17.72 -0.38 -31.08
N GLN A 131 -17.49 -1.70 -31.01
CA GLN A 131 -18.03 -2.54 -29.96
C GLN A 131 -16.91 -3.28 -29.22
N SER A 132 -17.08 -3.41 -27.91
CA SER A 132 -16.23 -4.20 -27.04
C SER A 132 -17.08 -4.87 -25.97
N THR A 133 -16.72 -6.11 -25.65
CA THR A 133 -17.34 -6.88 -24.58
C THR A 133 -16.26 -7.48 -23.71
N SER A 134 -16.48 -7.49 -22.40
CA SER A 134 -15.62 -8.17 -21.44
C SER A 134 -16.49 -8.93 -20.43
N GLN A 135 -16.01 -10.09 -19.98
CA GLN A 135 -16.76 -10.96 -19.07
C GLN A 135 -15.90 -11.34 -17.87
N GLY A 136 -16.56 -11.58 -16.75
CA GLY A 136 -15.95 -11.99 -15.50
C GLY A 136 -16.78 -13.07 -14.82
N ARG A 137 -16.11 -14.00 -14.14
CA ARG A 137 -16.80 -15.10 -13.45
C ARG A 137 -17.52 -14.66 -12.18
N THR A 138 -17.04 -13.58 -11.56
CA THR A 138 -17.57 -12.98 -10.33
C THR A 138 -17.59 -11.46 -10.44
N ILE A 139 -18.33 -10.78 -9.55
CA ILE A 139 -18.27 -9.31 -9.44
C ILE A 139 -16.88 -8.79 -9.07
N GLU A 140 -16.03 -9.62 -8.45
CA GLU A 140 -14.63 -9.30 -8.15
C GLU A 140 -13.80 -9.16 -9.44
N SER A 141 -14.25 -9.83 -10.52
CA SER A 141 -13.66 -9.71 -11.86
C SER A 141 -14.05 -8.41 -12.57
N LEU A 142 -14.86 -7.52 -11.96
CA LEU A 142 -15.30 -6.27 -12.59
C LEU A 142 -14.12 -5.34 -12.92
N ILE A 143 -13.12 -5.28 -12.05
CA ILE A 143 -11.93 -4.44 -12.23
C ILE A 143 -11.11 -4.89 -13.46
N PRO A 144 -10.68 -6.16 -13.57
CA PRO A 144 -9.97 -6.62 -14.76
C PRO A 144 -10.86 -6.57 -16.00
N ALA A 145 -12.16 -6.86 -15.89
CA ALA A 145 -13.07 -6.78 -17.03
C ALA A 145 -13.21 -5.34 -17.58
N VAL A 146 -13.33 -4.33 -16.71
CA VAL A 146 -13.31 -2.91 -17.14
C VAL A 146 -11.95 -2.50 -17.69
N SER A 147 -10.84 -3.01 -17.12
CA SER A 147 -9.50 -2.79 -17.70
C SER A 147 -9.40 -3.33 -19.13
N HIS A 148 -9.78 -4.58 -19.35
CA HIS A 148 -9.78 -5.18 -20.68
C HIS A 148 -10.68 -4.43 -21.66
N LEU A 149 -11.87 -4.06 -21.21
CA LEU A 149 -12.84 -3.32 -22.02
C LEU A 149 -12.30 -1.96 -22.46
N THR A 150 -11.74 -1.18 -21.54
CA THR A 150 -11.26 0.19 -21.83
C THR A 150 -9.98 0.19 -22.67
N LEU A 151 -9.09 -0.78 -22.48
CA LEU A 151 -7.92 -0.96 -23.34
C LEU A 151 -8.32 -1.26 -24.79
N ASP A 152 -9.26 -2.19 -24.99
CA ASP A 152 -9.77 -2.55 -26.32
C ASP A 152 -10.51 -1.38 -26.98
N LEU A 153 -11.34 -0.65 -26.22
CA LEU A 153 -12.02 0.55 -26.72
C LEU A 153 -11.05 1.65 -27.14
N ASN A 154 -10.04 1.95 -26.30
CA ASN A 154 -9.04 2.96 -26.63
C ASN A 154 -8.28 2.57 -27.89
N ALA A 155 -7.81 1.33 -27.99
CA ALA A 155 -7.08 0.84 -29.17
C ALA A 155 -7.92 1.01 -30.46
N LYS A 156 -9.20 0.62 -30.42
CA LYS A 156 -10.10 0.74 -31.57
C LYS A 156 -10.43 2.19 -31.93
N ILE A 157 -10.58 3.09 -30.95
CA ILE A 157 -10.78 4.53 -31.20
C ILE A 157 -9.55 5.13 -31.89
N LEU A 158 -8.34 4.80 -31.40
CA LEU A 158 -7.11 5.34 -31.96
C LEU A 158 -6.81 4.79 -33.36
N GLU A 159 -7.02 3.48 -33.57
CA GLU A 159 -6.89 2.84 -34.89
C GLU A 159 -7.78 3.55 -35.93
N LYS A 160 -9.01 3.92 -35.54
CA LYS A 160 -9.96 4.68 -36.36
C LYS A 160 -9.52 6.11 -36.69
N GLU A 161 -8.63 6.67 -35.90
CA GLU A 161 -8.07 8.02 -36.06
C GLU A 161 -6.67 7.98 -36.69
N GLY A 162 -6.20 6.79 -37.11
CA GLY A 162 -4.84 6.61 -37.66
C GLY A 162 -3.74 6.93 -36.65
N LEU A 163 -4.07 6.87 -35.35
CA LEU A 163 -3.15 7.12 -34.26
C LEU A 163 -2.56 5.80 -33.77
N GLU A 164 -1.25 5.76 -33.58
CA GLU A 164 -0.62 4.62 -32.92
C GLU A 164 -1.12 4.54 -31.48
N SER A 165 -1.79 3.42 -31.18
CA SER A 165 -2.04 3.01 -29.81
C SER A 165 -0.71 2.58 -29.22
N ILE A 166 -0.18 3.37 -28.29
CA ILE A 166 0.95 2.91 -27.50
C ILE A 166 0.36 1.94 -26.48
N VAL A 167 0.54 0.63 -26.71
CA VAL A 167 0.44 -0.34 -25.62
C VAL A 167 1.68 -0.14 -24.72
N SER A 168 1.85 1.07 -24.20
CA SER A 168 2.84 1.40 -23.20
C SER A 168 2.22 1.10 -21.85
N GLY A 169 2.93 0.27 -21.08
CA GLY A 169 2.70 0.14 -19.65
C GLY A 169 2.51 1.51 -19.00
N PHE A 170 1.53 1.54 -18.10
CA PHE A 170 0.99 2.69 -17.38
C PHE A 170 2.05 3.70 -16.95
N GLY A 171 2.07 4.85 -17.63
CA GLY A 171 2.99 5.94 -17.34
C GLY A 171 2.47 7.29 -17.83
N ALA A 172 1.42 7.80 -17.20
CA ALA A 172 1.13 9.24 -17.01
C ALA A 172 -0.19 9.39 -16.24
N SER A 173 -0.18 10.11 -15.12
CA SER A 173 -1.41 10.55 -14.44
C SER A 173 -2.23 11.44 -15.38
N PRO A 174 -3.56 11.25 -15.50
CA PRO A 174 -4.37 12.08 -16.36
C PRO A 174 -4.44 13.53 -15.86
N ILE A 175 -4.25 14.47 -16.78
CA ILE A 175 -4.55 15.90 -16.59
C ILE A 175 -6.08 16.05 -16.64
N TYR A 176 -6.69 16.32 -15.50
CA TYR A 176 -8.10 16.68 -15.42
C TYR A 176 -8.30 18.12 -15.90
N ALA A 177 -8.79 18.30 -17.12
CA ALA A 177 -9.16 19.61 -17.65
C ALA A 177 -10.54 20.03 -17.11
N GLY A 178 -10.57 20.53 -15.87
CA GLY A 178 -11.79 20.98 -15.21
C GLY A 178 -11.49 21.93 -14.07
N GLY A 179 -11.24 23.20 -14.40
CA GLY A 179 -10.97 24.25 -13.44
C GLY A 179 -12.12 24.46 -12.46
N PHE A 180 -11.83 24.33 -11.17
CA PHE A 180 -12.64 24.97 -10.13
C PHE A 180 -12.12 26.39 -9.94
N LYS A 181 -12.99 27.37 -10.24
CA LYS A 181 -12.78 28.77 -9.85
C LYS A 181 -12.65 28.84 -8.33
N LYS A 182 -11.43 29.06 -7.83
CA LYS A 182 -11.18 29.54 -6.48
C LYS A 182 -11.68 30.99 -6.42
N LYS A 183 -12.71 31.26 -5.61
CA LYS A 183 -13.04 32.61 -5.15
C LYS A 183 -12.78 32.63 -3.66
N GLY A 184 -11.76 33.38 -3.24
CA GLY A 184 -11.30 33.50 -1.86
C GLY A 184 -9.79 33.73 -1.86
N GLU A 185 -9.41 34.92 -1.41
CA GLU A 185 -8.16 35.62 -1.68
C GLU A 185 -6.88 34.90 -1.23
N ALA A 186 -5.85 35.09 -2.05
CA ALA A 186 -4.49 34.68 -1.77
C ALA A 186 -3.91 35.47 -0.60
N LYS A 187 -3.62 34.78 0.51
CA LYS A 187 -2.44 35.11 1.31
C LYS A 187 -1.29 34.26 0.80
N LYS A 188 -0.21 34.94 0.41
CA LYS A 188 1.09 34.35 0.12
C LYS A 188 1.55 33.58 1.36
N GLU A 189 1.66 32.27 1.28
CA GLU A 189 2.50 31.50 2.20
C GLU A 189 3.80 31.18 1.49
N THR A 190 4.81 31.93 1.90
CA THR A 190 6.23 31.66 1.74
C THR A 190 6.68 30.65 2.79
N GLY A 191 7.19 29.48 2.35
CA GLY A 191 8.21 28.67 3.05
C GLY A 191 7.79 27.78 4.24
N SER A 192 8.41 26.60 4.31
CA SER A 192 8.37 25.52 5.32
C SER A 192 7.22 24.50 5.20
N SER A 193 7.57 23.22 4.94
CA SER A 193 6.62 22.10 4.84
C SER A 193 7.06 20.90 5.68
N ASP A 194 6.62 20.85 6.93
CA ASP A 194 6.86 19.70 7.81
C ASP A 194 6.04 18.47 7.40
N PHE A 195 6.65 17.28 7.45
CA PHE A 195 6.01 16.00 7.11
C PHE A 195 5.25 15.40 8.30
N ILE A 196 5.59 15.77 9.53
CA ILE A 196 4.76 15.49 10.72
C ILE A 196 3.82 16.66 11.00
N ILE A 197 2.56 16.34 11.25
CA ILE A 197 1.55 17.24 11.76
C ILE A 197 1.53 17.05 13.28
N THR A 198 2.02 18.04 14.03
CA THR A 198 1.94 18.05 15.49
C THR A 198 0.64 18.73 15.93
N THR A 199 -0.02 18.20 16.96
CA THR A 199 -1.19 18.85 17.58
C THR A 199 -0.82 19.81 18.73
N LYS A 200 0.47 19.87 19.08
CA LYS A 200 1.10 20.81 20.01
C LYS A 200 2.19 21.61 19.25
N ASP A 201 2.28 22.92 19.50
CA ASP A 201 2.95 23.90 18.63
C ASP A 201 4.47 23.72 18.39
N THR A 202 4.86 24.07 17.14
CA THR A 202 6.18 24.43 16.56
C THR A 202 7.36 23.44 16.65
N VAL A 203 7.72 22.82 15.52
CA VAL A 203 9.10 22.41 15.21
C VAL A 203 9.40 22.61 13.71
N LYS A 204 10.61 23.10 13.41
CA LYS A 204 11.18 23.48 12.10
C LYS A 204 11.38 22.32 11.11
N GLU A 205 11.46 22.70 9.83
CA GLU A 205 11.76 21.91 8.62
C GLU A 205 12.56 20.63 8.89
N LYS A 206 11.89 19.48 8.75
CA LYS A 206 12.55 18.17 8.80
C LYS A 206 12.79 17.59 7.41
N GLN A 207 14.02 17.10 7.23
CA GLN A 207 14.52 16.49 6.01
C GLN A 207 13.88 15.11 5.84
N LEU A 208 13.11 14.96 4.77
CA LEU A 208 12.49 13.70 4.35
C LEU A 208 13.48 12.95 3.45
N TRP A 209 13.91 11.76 3.87
CA TRP A 209 14.66 10.85 3.01
C TRP A 209 13.69 9.89 2.31
N LYS A 210 13.96 9.57 1.03
CA LYS A 210 13.18 8.60 0.25
C LYS A 210 14.11 7.71 -0.55
N SER A 211 13.92 6.40 -0.45
CA SER A 211 14.69 5.44 -1.24
C SER A 211 14.30 5.49 -2.73
N PRO A 212 15.12 4.91 -3.62
CA PRO A 212 14.65 4.47 -4.93
C PRO A 212 13.42 3.57 -4.80
N THR A 213 12.54 3.63 -5.79
CA THR A 213 11.41 2.70 -5.89
C THR A 213 11.91 1.32 -6.34
N LEU A 214 11.61 0.30 -5.56
CA LEU A 214 11.94 -1.08 -5.81
C LEU A 214 10.73 -1.80 -6.45
N PRO A 215 10.89 -2.55 -7.54
CA PRO A 215 9.79 -3.25 -8.22
C PRO A 215 9.40 -4.57 -7.51
N ILE A 216 9.29 -4.53 -6.18
CA ILE A 216 8.97 -5.68 -5.31
C ILE A 216 7.94 -5.27 -4.26
N ASN A 217 7.25 -6.26 -3.68
CA ASN A 217 6.27 -6.10 -2.61
C ASN A 217 6.93 -6.33 -1.25
N LEU A 218 7.45 -5.28 -0.63
CA LEU A 218 8.04 -5.39 0.70
C LEU A 218 6.97 -5.59 1.77
N LYS A 219 7.25 -6.46 2.74
CA LYS A 219 6.32 -6.85 3.82
C LYS A 219 6.72 -6.29 5.18
N ARG A 220 7.99 -6.38 5.57
CA ARG A 220 8.49 -6.02 6.90
C ARG A 220 9.91 -5.45 6.86
N ILE A 221 10.23 -4.64 7.86
CA ILE A 221 11.53 -4.00 8.07
C ILE A 221 12.06 -4.25 9.48
N ALA A 222 13.37 -4.45 9.57
CA ALA A 222 14.13 -4.34 10.80
C ALA A 222 15.40 -3.52 10.52
N VAL A 223 15.94 -2.88 11.57
CA VAL A 223 17.16 -2.06 11.47
C VAL A 223 18.01 -2.32 12.71
N ALA A 224 19.25 -2.74 12.50
CA ALA A 224 20.24 -3.04 13.53
C ALA A 224 21.61 -3.24 12.90
N ASP A 225 22.67 -3.07 13.69
CA ASP A 225 24.04 -3.45 13.36
C ASP A 225 24.16 -4.98 13.41
N VAL A 226 23.96 -5.64 12.26
CA VAL A 226 23.89 -7.11 12.18
C VAL A 226 25.23 -7.74 11.83
N ASP A 227 26.25 -6.93 11.50
CA ASP A 227 27.61 -7.39 11.26
C ASP A 227 28.65 -6.93 12.30
N GLY A 228 28.23 -6.13 13.28
CA GLY A 228 29.03 -5.72 14.44
C GLY A 228 30.01 -4.58 14.14
N ASP A 229 29.82 -3.83 13.05
CA ASP A 229 30.70 -2.73 12.65
C ASP A 229 30.35 -1.38 13.31
N ASN A 230 29.37 -1.38 14.22
CA ASN A 230 28.74 -0.22 14.88
C ASN A 230 27.95 0.68 13.93
N ARG A 231 27.50 0.15 12.79
CA ARG A 231 26.56 0.82 11.90
C ARG A 231 25.39 -0.10 11.63
N ASN A 232 24.20 0.47 11.63
CA ASN A 232 22.98 -0.26 11.35
C ASN A 232 22.85 -0.56 9.86
N GLU A 233 22.46 -1.80 9.57
CA GLU A 233 21.89 -2.23 8.31
C GLU A 233 20.37 -2.13 8.34
N VAL A 234 19.77 -2.05 7.15
CA VAL A 234 18.33 -2.16 6.93
C VAL A 234 18.00 -3.53 6.35
N ILE A 235 17.24 -4.31 7.09
CA ILE A 235 16.81 -5.66 6.74
C ILE A 235 15.37 -5.58 6.24
N LEU A 236 15.14 -6.07 5.02
CA LEU A 236 13.84 -6.06 4.36
C LEU A 236 13.48 -7.48 3.92
N ILE A 237 12.19 -7.81 3.98
CA ILE A 237 11.67 -9.03 3.36
C ILE A 237 10.57 -8.70 2.34
N ASP A 238 10.56 -9.43 1.24
CA ASP A 238 9.38 -9.58 0.38
C ASP A 238 8.73 -10.95 0.60
N ASP A 239 7.89 -11.39 -0.34
CA ASP A 239 7.22 -12.69 -0.26
C ASP A 239 8.21 -13.86 -0.15
N HIS A 240 9.36 -13.82 -0.80
CA HIS A 240 10.27 -14.97 -0.91
C HIS A 240 11.70 -14.67 -0.43
N ASN A 241 12.14 -13.43 -0.52
CA ASN A 241 13.52 -13.03 -0.36
C ASN A 241 13.71 -12.17 0.89
N LEU A 242 14.93 -12.20 1.41
CA LEU A 242 15.43 -11.26 2.39
C LEU A 242 16.57 -10.45 1.78
N TYR A 243 16.61 -9.16 2.10
CA TYR A 243 17.62 -8.23 1.64
C TYR A 243 18.23 -7.51 2.84
N ILE A 244 19.55 -7.33 2.81
CA ILE A 244 20.30 -6.52 3.77
C ILE A 244 20.90 -5.36 2.98
N TYR A 245 20.57 -4.14 3.40
CA TYR A 245 21.05 -2.91 2.79
C TYR A 245 21.85 -2.07 3.78
N ARG A 246 22.80 -1.30 3.26
CA ARG A 246 23.44 -0.20 3.98
C ARG A 246 23.03 1.12 3.35
N ILE A 247 22.70 2.08 4.19
CA ILE A 247 22.30 3.42 3.75
C ILE A 247 23.41 4.41 4.07
N ARG A 248 23.76 5.22 3.07
CA ARG A 248 24.84 6.22 3.13
C ARG A 248 24.36 7.50 2.44
N GLY A 249 23.85 8.44 3.23
CA GLY A 249 23.17 9.61 2.67
C GLY A 249 22.00 9.17 1.78
N ASN A 250 22.03 9.52 0.50
CA ASN A 250 20.97 9.16 -0.46
C ASN A 250 21.17 7.82 -1.16
N VAL A 251 22.23 7.07 -0.82
CA VAL A 251 22.56 5.79 -1.45
C VAL A 251 22.05 4.64 -0.58
N MET A 252 21.38 3.68 -1.22
CA MET A 252 20.90 2.44 -0.60
C MET A 252 21.59 1.26 -1.31
N ASP A 253 22.65 0.76 -0.71
CA ASP A 253 23.50 -0.30 -1.28
C ASP A 253 23.07 -1.66 -0.74
N MET A 254 22.74 -2.60 -1.64
CA MET A 254 22.45 -3.98 -1.26
C MET A 254 23.75 -4.70 -0.88
N VAL A 255 23.83 -5.16 0.36
CA VAL A 255 24.97 -5.94 0.88
C VAL A 255 24.75 -7.43 0.66
N MET A 256 23.53 -7.91 0.92
CA MET A 256 23.21 -9.33 0.83
C MET A 256 21.77 -9.56 0.38
N GLU A 257 21.55 -10.65 -0.35
CA GLU A 257 20.24 -11.16 -0.74
C GLU A 257 20.17 -12.67 -0.44
N PHE A 258 19.22 -13.07 0.38
CA PHE A 258 18.86 -14.48 0.58
C PHE A 258 17.63 -14.81 -0.26
N LYS A 259 17.86 -15.47 -1.39
CA LYS A 259 16.78 -15.90 -2.28
C LYS A 259 16.02 -17.09 -1.72
N GLY A 260 14.70 -16.92 -1.57
CA GLY A 260 13.80 -18.03 -1.28
C GLY A 260 13.25 -18.68 -2.53
N LYS A 261 12.62 -19.82 -2.34
CA LYS A 261 11.92 -20.54 -3.42
C LYS A 261 10.47 -20.08 -3.49
N VAL A 262 9.82 -20.30 -4.64
CA VAL A 262 8.41 -19.91 -4.86
C VAL A 262 7.43 -20.50 -3.82
N TYR A 263 7.77 -21.66 -3.25
CA TYR A 263 6.96 -22.33 -2.22
C TYR A 263 7.33 -21.95 -0.77
N GLU A 264 8.28 -21.02 -0.61
CA GLU A 264 8.76 -20.50 0.67
C GLU A 264 8.29 -19.05 0.81
N GLU A 265 7.41 -18.76 1.77
CA GLU A 265 6.82 -17.45 1.95
C GLU A 265 7.22 -16.81 3.29
N ASN A 266 7.84 -15.63 3.25
CA ASN A 266 8.23 -14.87 4.42
C ASN A 266 7.08 -13.97 4.92
N PHE A 267 7.02 -13.80 6.23
CA PHE A 267 5.93 -13.08 6.92
C PHE A 267 6.40 -12.05 7.93
N SER A 268 7.49 -12.33 8.65
CA SER A 268 8.08 -11.40 9.62
C SER A 268 9.59 -11.48 9.65
N VAL A 269 10.21 -10.34 9.95
CA VAL A 269 11.62 -10.21 10.31
C VAL A 269 11.75 -9.33 11.55
N ASP A 270 12.51 -9.83 12.53
CA ASP A 270 12.92 -9.09 13.72
C ASP A 270 14.39 -9.39 14.01
N VAL A 271 15.08 -8.49 14.72
CA VAL A 271 16.52 -8.57 14.99
C VAL A 271 16.81 -8.29 16.45
N ALA A 272 17.61 -9.14 17.08
CA ALA A 272 18.11 -8.96 18.45
C ALA A 272 19.27 -9.90 18.72
N ASP A 273 20.19 -9.51 19.62
CA ASP A 273 21.20 -10.42 20.21
C ASP A 273 20.56 -11.21 21.37
N ILE A 274 20.06 -12.40 21.07
CA ILE A 274 19.40 -13.29 22.04
C ILE A 274 20.38 -14.30 22.61
N ASN A 275 21.43 -14.67 21.87
CA ASN A 275 22.45 -15.59 22.36
C ASN A 275 23.52 -14.90 23.23
N GLY A 276 23.57 -13.57 23.23
CA GLY A 276 24.45 -12.75 24.06
C GLY A 276 25.90 -12.71 23.58
N ASN A 277 26.17 -12.97 22.30
CA ASN A 277 27.52 -12.95 21.73
C ASN A 277 27.95 -11.58 21.20
N GLY A 278 27.08 -10.56 21.26
CA GLY A 278 27.34 -9.21 20.78
C GLY A 278 27.07 -8.99 19.29
N VAL A 279 26.60 -10.01 18.55
CA VAL A 279 26.19 -9.92 17.14
C VAL A 279 24.70 -10.25 17.06
N PRO A 280 23.84 -9.26 16.76
CA PRO A 280 22.40 -9.48 16.66
C PRO A 280 22.03 -10.52 15.60
N GLU A 281 21.13 -11.43 15.96
CA GLU A 281 20.60 -12.43 15.04
C GLU A 281 19.33 -11.94 14.34
N ILE A 282 19.14 -12.37 13.10
CA ILE A 282 18.00 -12.03 12.25
C ILE A 282 17.00 -13.20 12.27
N TYR A 283 15.84 -13.00 12.86
CA TYR A 283 14.78 -14.00 13.03
C TYR A 283 13.74 -13.89 11.94
N ILE A 284 13.59 -14.94 11.12
CA ILE A 284 12.64 -14.95 9.99
C ILE A 284 11.51 -15.92 10.24
N SER A 285 10.29 -15.39 10.23
CA SER A 285 9.06 -16.18 10.24
C SER A 285 8.65 -16.52 8.82
N ARG A 286 8.58 -17.81 8.51
CA ARG A 286 8.38 -18.31 7.16
C ARG A 286 7.53 -19.57 7.14
N LEU A 287 6.72 -19.71 6.09
CA LEU A 287 6.11 -20.99 5.72
C LEU A 287 6.82 -21.59 4.51
N SER A 288 6.99 -22.91 4.49
CA SER A 288 7.44 -23.67 3.32
C SER A 288 6.45 -24.78 3.04
N SER A 289 5.85 -24.76 1.85
CA SER A 289 4.81 -25.73 1.46
C SER A 289 3.78 -25.98 2.57
N LYS A 290 3.23 -24.90 3.15
CA LYS A 290 2.21 -24.90 4.21
C LYS A 290 2.68 -25.22 5.65
N ASN A 291 3.93 -25.59 5.84
CA ASN A 291 4.48 -25.85 7.17
C ASN A 291 5.34 -24.68 7.64
N THR A 292 5.36 -24.42 8.94
CA THR A 292 6.30 -23.45 9.50
C THR A 292 7.73 -23.93 9.29
N ASP A 293 8.54 -23.10 8.65
CA ASP A 293 9.91 -23.39 8.24
C ASP A 293 10.79 -22.15 8.45
N SER A 294 10.66 -21.60 9.65
CA SER A 294 11.36 -20.39 10.09
C SER A 294 12.84 -20.68 10.32
N TYR A 295 13.66 -19.64 10.26
CA TYR A 295 15.11 -19.76 10.36
C TYR A 295 15.73 -18.50 10.98
N VAL A 296 17.00 -18.63 11.38
CA VAL A 296 17.78 -17.55 12.00
C VAL A 296 19.08 -17.38 11.24
N ILE A 297 19.42 -16.13 10.92
CA ILE A 297 20.70 -15.73 10.30
C ILE A 297 21.55 -14.99 11.35
N GLU A 298 22.85 -15.18 11.33
CA GLU A 298 23.82 -14.38 12.10
C GLU A 298 25.04 -14.11 11.21
N TYR A 299 25.73 -12.99 11.43
CA TYR A 299 27.01 -12.71 10.79
C TYR A 299 28.14 -13.43 11.53
N GLN A 300 28.78 -14.39 10.86
CA GLN A 300 29.89 -15.16 11.42
C GLN A 300 31.05 -15.18 10.44
N ASN A 301 32.27 -14.90 10.95
CA ASN A 301 33.52 -15.04 10.18
C ASN A 301 33.52 -14.29 8.84
N GLY A 302 32.86 -13.13 8.76
CA GLY A 302 32.84 -12.31 7.55
C GLY A 302 31.63 -12.54 6.64
N GLU A 303 30.74 -13.47 6.97
CA GLU A 303 29.59 -13.85 6.12
C GLU A 303 28.29 -14.00 6.92
N PHE A 304 27.15 -13.69 6.29
CA PHE A 304 25.84 -13.98 6.86
C PHE A 304 25.49 -15.46 6.66
N VAL A 305 25.29 -16.20 7.75
CA VAL A 305 25.02 -17.64 7.72
C VAL A 305 23.74 -18.00 8.46
N LYS A 306 23.02 -19.02 7.98
CA LYS A 306 21.85 -19.55 8.68
C LYS A 306 22.29 -20.45 9.84
N ILE A 307 22.21 -19.95 11.07
CA ILE A 307 22.63 -20.66 12.28
C ILE A 307 21.56 -21.64 12.81
N ALA A 308 20.29 -21.45 12.43
CA ALA A 308 19.21 -22.40 12.71
C ALA A 308 18.15 -22.37 11.60
N GLN A 309 17.54 -23.52 11.30
CA GLN A 309 16.57 -23.70 10.22
C GLN A 309 15.50 -24.74 10.62
N HIS A 310 14.42 -24.84 9.84
CA HIS A 310 13.31 -25.77 10.09
C HIS A 310 12.65 -25.57 11.46
N LEU A 311 12.60 -24.32 11.92
CA LEU A 311 12.07 -23.97 13.23
C LEU A 311 10.54 -23.89 13.16
N PRO A 312 9.82 -24.48 14.13
CA PRO A 312 8.35 -24.58 14.10
C PRO A 312 7.65 -23.33 14.67
N TRP A 313 8.31 -22.18 14.64
CA TRP A 313 7.90 -20.97 15.33
C TRP A 313 7.71 -19.82 14.35
N PHE A 314 6.65 -19.04 14.52
CA PHE A 314 6.72 -17.64 14.13
C PHE A 314 7.34 -16.86 15.29
N PHE A 315 8.18 -15.88 14.97
CA PHE A 315 8.99 -15.09 15.89
C PHE A 315 8.47 -13.66 16.02
N LYS A 316 8.69 -13.09 17.20
CA LYS A 316 8.65 -11.65 17.43
C LYS A 316 9.69 -11.31 18.50
N VAL A 317 10.45 -10.25 18.27
CA VAL A 317 11.27 -9.66 19.34
C VAL A 317 10.39 -8.65 20.07
N SER A 318 10.32 -8.78 21.39
CA SER A 318 9.66 -7.82 22.27
C SER A 318 10.75 -7.06 23.03
N ASP A 319 10.80 -5.75 22.83
CA ASP A 319 11.65 -4.86 23.63
C ASP A 319 11.01 -4.76 25.03
N GLY A 320 11.46 -5.60 25.96
CA GLY A 320 10.95 -5.58 27.32
C GLY A 320 11.26 -4.24 27.96
N VAL A 321 10.26 -3.40 28.25
CA VAL A 321 10.49 -2.15 29.01
C VAL A 321 10.92 -2.44 30.47
N TYR A 322 10.95 -3.72 30.89
CA TYR A 322 11.52 -4.19 32.17
C TYR A 322 12.57 -5.29 32.04
N GLU A 323 12.90 -5.72 30.82
CA GLU A 323 14.01 -6.64 30.63
C GLU A 323 15.14 -5.80 30.03
N GLU A 324 16.27 -5.70 30.74
CA GLU A 324 17.47 -4.97 30.27
C GLU A 324 17.97 -5.48 28.90
N THR A 325 17.43 -6.62 28.46
CA THR A 325 17.75 -7.34 27.23
C THR A 325 16.48 -7.63 26.42
N PRO A 326 16.54 -7.57 25.07
CA PRO A 326 15.43 -7.95 24.21
C PRO A 326 14.99 -9.40 24.45
N VAL A 327 13.68 -9.66 24.33
CA VAL A 327 13.11 -10.99 24.53
C VAL A 327 12.61 -11.54 23.20
N LEU A 328 13.06 -12.74 22.84
CA LEU A 328 12.47 -13.47 21.73
C LEU A 328 11.25 -14.25 22.21
N ILE A 329 10.10 -13.96 21.61
CA ILE A 329 8.91 -14.76 21.78
C ILE A 329 8.58 -15.52 20.50
N GLY A 330 8.00 -16.70 20.66
CA GLY A 330 7.58 -17.55 19.56
C GLY A 330 6.21 -18.15 19.78
N GLN A 331 5.49 -18.33 18.69
CA GLN A 331 4.20 -19.03 18.69
C GLN A 331 4.16 -20.09 17.60
N GLY A 332 3.71 -21.28 17.97
CA GLY A 332 3.56 -22.38 17.02
C GLY A 332 2.45 -22.07 16.03
N PHE A 333 2.72 -22.32 14.76
CA PHE A 333 1.77 -22.10 13.67
C PHE A 333 1.68 -23.34 12.76
N SER A 334 0.49 -23.62 12.27
CA SER A 334 0.20 -24.57 11.18
C SER A 334 -1.09 -24.12 10.49
N LEU A 335 -1.30 -24.49 9.21
CA LEU A 335 -2.54 -24.12 8.53
C LEU A 335 -3.79 -24.77 9.16
N ASP A 336 -3.67 -26.00 9.68
CA ASP A 336 -4.80 -26.72 10.29
C ASP A 336 -5.20 -26.16 11.66
N ARG A 337 -4.20 -25.63 12.38
CA ARG A 337 -4.33 -25.11 13.73
C ARG A 337 -3.59 -23.79 13.76
N VAL A 338 -4.20 -22.76 13.22
CA VAL A 338 -3.66 -21.40 13.13
C VAL A 338 -3.33 -20.90 14.55
N PHE A 339 -2.09 -20.45 14.77
CA PHE A 339 -1.61 -19.90 16.06
C PHE A 339 -2.09 -20.67 17.30
N PHE A 340 -1.93 -21.99 17.27
CA PHE A 340 -2.57 -22.94 18.20
C PHE A 340 -1.82 -23.24 19.50
N LYS A 341 -0.59 -22.72 19.63
CA LYS A 341 0.20 -22.89 20.86
C LYS A 341 0.16 -21.60 21.67
N ASP A 342 0.34 -21.75 22.98
CA ASP A 342 0.71 -20.64 23.86
C ASP A 342 1.93 -19.92 23.30
N ILE A 343 1.98 -18.61 23.54
CA ILE A 343 3.15 -17.80 23.25
C ILE A 343 4.25 -18.20 24.22
N LYS A 344 5.45 -18.50 23.70
CA LYS A 344 6.60 -18.96 24.47
C LYS A 344 7.71 -17.92 24.46
N HIS A 345 8.37 -17.73 25.59
CA HIS A 345 9.71 -17.14 25.65
C HIS A 345 10.69 -18.17 25.08
N LEU A 346 11.45 -17.79 24.05
CA LEU A 346 12.47 -18.62 23.41
C LEU A 346 13.88 -18.16 23.79
N ILE A 347 14.76 -19.10 24.12
CA ILE A 347 16.17 -18.84 24.44
C ILE A 347 17.10 -19.78 23.69
N TRP A 348 18.34 -19.34 23.48
CA TRP A 348 19.41 -20.23 23.07
C TRP A 348 19.93 -21.03 24.25
N ASP A 349 19.85 -22.37 24.17
CA ASP A 349 20.52 -23.31 25.06
C ASP A 349 21.42 -24.22 24.22
N ARG A 350 22.74 -24.18 24.47
CA ARG A 350 23.75 -25.05 23.82
C ARG A 350 23.60 -25.09 22.29
N GLY A 351 23.45 -23.92 21.67
CA GLY A 351 23.37 -23.77 20.21
C GLY A 351 22.02 -24.18 19.59
N LYS A 352 20.96 -24.34 20.41
CA LYS A 352 19.60 -24.60 19.93
C LYS A 352 18.62 -23.62 20.54
N LEU A 353 17.63 -23.23 19.76
CA LEU A 353 16.52 -22.42 20.25
C LEU A 353 15.51 -23.31 21.00
N THR A 354 15.19 -22.95 22.24
CA THR A 354 14.38 -23.76 23.17
C THR A 354 13.34 -22.92 23.90
N GLU A 355 12.26 -23.56 24.36
CA GLU A 355 11.21 -22.92 25.14
C GLU A 355 11.67 -22.73 26.61
N LYS A 356 11.62 -21.50 27.12
CA LYS A 356 11.93 -21.16 28.52
C LYS A 356 10.69 -21.12 29.40
N ALA A 357 9.66 -20.40 28.96
CA ALA A 357 8.44 -20.15 29.74
C ALA A 357 7.26 -19.78 28.83
N ASN A 358 6.05 -19.90 29.37
CA ASN A 358 4.85 -19.33 28.74
C ASN A 358 4.79 -17.83 28.99
N ILE A 359 4.37 -17.08 27.97
CA ILE A 359 3.98 -15.67 28.11
C ILE A 359 2.48 -15.64 28.37
N ASP A 360 2.11 -15.08 29.51
CA ASP A 360 0.72 -14.90 29.90
C ASP A 360 0.07 -13.75 29.13
N MET A 361 -1.04 -14.02 28.45
CA MET A 361 -1.75 -13.12 27.54
C MET A 361 -3.26 -13.43 27.56
N PRO A 362 -4.12 -12.48 27.15
CA PRO A 362 -5.53 -12.77 26.96
C PRO A 362 -5.77 -13.82 25.87
N ASP A 363 -6.80 -14.65 26.07
CA ASP A 363 -7.18 -15.69 25.10
C ASP A 363 -7.62 -15.12 23.75
N GLY A 364 -7.35 -15.85 22.67
CA GLY A 364 -7.80 -15.49 21.31
C GLY A 364 -6.88 -14.51 20.56
N PHE A 365 -5.76 -14.10 21.16
CA PHE A 365 -4.75 -13.26 20.52
C PHE A 365 -3.46 -14.04 20.22
N ASN A 366 -2.70 -13.55 19.24
CA ASN A 366 -1.45 -14.11 18.75
C ASN A 366 -0.33 -13.07 18.80
N ILE A 367 0.91 -13.51 18.55
CA ILE A 367 2.09 -12.64 18.66
C ILE A 367 2.08 -11.42 17.71
N TYR A 368 1.32 -11.46 16.60
CA TYR A 368 1.29 -10.37 15.62
C TYR A 368 0.14 -9.39 15.81
N ASN A 369 -0.90 -9.75 16.58
CA ASN A 369 -1.99 -8.84 16.88
C ASN A 369 -1.99 -8.37 18.35
N SER A 370 -0.92 -8.64 19.11
CA SER A 370 -0.81 -8.24 20.52
C SER A 370 0.58 -7.73 20.90
N VAL A 371 0.63 -6.86 21.89
CA VAL A 371 1.86 -6.38 22.53
C VAL A 371 1.61 -6.17 24.02
N ARG A 372 2.57 -6.57 24.86
CA ARG A 372 2.55 -6.36 26.31
C ARG A 372 3.37 -5.12 26.61
N LEU A 373 2.78 -4.14 27.26
CA LEU A 373 3.45 -2.88 27.57
C LEU A 373 3.05 -2.34 28.95
N PRO A 374 3.94 -1.60 29.62
CA PRO A 374 3.58 -0.86 30.80
C PRO A 374 2.91 0.46 30.47
N LEU A 375 1.88 0.83 31.23
CA LEU A 375 1.19 2.11 31.08
C LEU A 375 0.88 2.76 32.43
N GLY A 376 0.79 4.09 32.40
CA GLY A 376 0.48 4.91 33.57
C GLY A 376 1.67 5.09 34.52
N ALA A 377 1.48 5.96 35.52
CA ALA A 377 2.54 6.32 36.47
C ALA A 377 3.06 5.12 37.29
N ASP A 378 2.15 4.22 37.67
CA ASP A 378 2.48 2.99 38.40
C ASP A 378 3.04 1.90 37.50
N LYS A 379 3.09 2.16 36.18
CA LYS A 379 3.79 1.31 35.24
C LYS A 379 3.21 -0.12 35.19
N ASP A 380 1.91 -0.19 35.48
CA ASP A 380 1.06 -1.38 35.46
C ASP A 380 1.15 -2.07 34.11
N GLU A 381 1.02 -3.39 34.12
CA GLU A 381 1.13 -4.19 32.92
C GLU A 381 -0.20 -4.34 32.17
N TYR A 382 -0.15 -4.07 30.88
CA TYR A 382 -1.27 -4.17 29.96
C TYR A 382 -0.91 -4.98 28.74
N VAL A 383 -1.95 -5.48 28.06
CA VAL A 383 -1.83 -6.06 26.72
C VAL A 383 -2.69 -5.25 25.78
N LEU A 384 -2.05 -4.63 24.78
CA LEU A 384 -2.73 -3.92 23.71
C LEU A 384 -2.82 -4.83 22.50
N VAL A 385 -4.00 -4.91 21.89
CA VAL A 385 -4.28 -5.81 20.78
C VAL A 385 -5.00 -5.10 19.64
N TYR A 386 -4.80 -5.63 18.43
CA TYR A 386 -5.69 -5.39 17.29
C TYR A 386 -6.80 -6.44 17.27
N THR A 387 -8.04 -5.99 17.22
CA THR A 387 -9.17 -6.87 16.90
C THR A 387 -9.14 -7.28 15.42
N ASN A 388 -10.02 -8.21 15.04
CA ASN A 388 -10.19 -8.59 13.64
C ASN A 388 -10.56 -7.40 12.75
N ASN A 389 -11.27 -6.40 13.29
CA ASN A 389 -11.68 -5.19 12.59
C ASN A 389 -10.67 -4.03 12.73
N ASP A 390 -9.43 -4.30 13.15
CA ASP A 390 -8.35 -3.30 13.24
C ASP A 390 -8.75 -2.11 14.16
N ILE A 391 -9.36 -2.46 15.28
CA ILE A 391 -9.62 -1.58 16.41
C ILE A 391 -8.63 -1.94 17.53
N LEU A 392 -8.09 -0.95 18.22
CA LEU A 392 -7.21 -1.17 19.36
C LEU A 392 -8.04 -1.49 20.61
N GLN A 393 -7.67 -2.54 21.33
CA GLN A 393 -8.23 -2.87 22.63
C GLN A 393 -7.12 -3.05 23.64
N LEU A 394 -7.34 -2.55 24.86
CA LEU A 394 -6.40 -2.63 25.96
C LEU A 394 -6.98 -3.53 27.04
N PHE A 395 -6.21 -4.55 27.42
CA PHE A 395 -6.52 -5.47 28.51
C PHE A 395 -5.64 -5.17 29.71
N LYS A 396 -6.25 -5.15 30.89
CA LYS A 396 -5.55 -5.06 32.17
C LYS A 396 -5.71 -6.38 32.91
N LYS A 397 -4.66 -6.82 33.61
CA LYS A 397 -4.74 -7.97 34.49
C LYS A 397 -5.09 -7.55 35.91
N GLU A 398 -6.16 -8.11 36.48
CA GLU A 398 -6.51 -7.90 37.89
C GLU A 398 -5.74 -8.89 38.78
N GLY A 399 -4.56 -8.50 39.27
CA GLY A 399 -3.71 -9.34 40.12
C GLY A 399 -3.28 -10.64 39.42
N LYS A 400 -3.56 -11.79 40.04
CA LYS A 400 -3.32 -13.12 39.44
C LYS A 400 -4.53 -13.66 38.65
N GLY A 401 -5.59 -12.86 38.48
CA GLY A 401 -6.82 -13.24 37.79
C GLY A 401 -6.72 -13.17 36.27
N ASN A 402 -7.88 -13.24 35.62
CA ASN A 402 -8.01 -13.19 34.16
C ASN A 402 -7.79 -11.77 33.63
N TRP A 403 -7.42 -11.67 32.35
CA TRP A 403 -7.37 -10.41 31.61
C TRP A 403 -8.78 -9.84 31.42
N GLN A 404 -8.95 -8.55 31.71
CA GLN A 404 -10.21 -7.82 31.52
C GLN A 404 -10.02 -6.66 30.56
N GLU A 405 -11.02 -6.43 29.71
CA GLU A 405 -11.03 -5.28 28.80
C GLU A 405 -11.12 -3.97 29.61
N GLY A 406 -10.11 -3.12 29.47
CA GLY A 406 -10.05 -1.81 30.12
C GLY A 406 -10.43 -0.66 29.19
N TRP A 407 -10.16 -0.79 27.89
CA TRP A 407 -10.42 0.27 26.92
C TRP A 407 -10.48 -0.25 25.49
N THR A 408 -11.29 0.41 24.64
CA THR A 408 -11.39 0.16 23.20
C THR A 408 -11.33 1.50 22.46
N SER A 409 -10.54 1.56 21.37
CA SER A 409 -10.46 2.76 20.53
C SER A 409 -11.76 3.02 19.79
N LYS A 410 -12.07 4.31 19.57
CA LYS A 410 -13.16 4.71 18.67
C LYS A 410 -12.73 4.71 17.21
N ASP A 411 -11.45 4.98 16.99
CA ASP A 411 -10.85 5.05 15.66
C ASP A 411 -10.27 3.69 15.27
N TYR A 412 -10.26 3.47 13.95
CA TYR A 412 -9.55 2.38 13.29
C TYR A 412 -8.05 2.67 13.22
N PHE A 413 -7.24 1.65 13.51
CA PHE A 413 -5.78 1.68 13.39
C PHE A 413 -5.29 0.35 12.79
N GLY A 414 -4.13 0.37 12.14
CA GLY A 414 -3.56 -0.79 11.48
C GLY A 414 -4.01 -0.88 10.03
N GLY A 415 -4.52 -2.06 9.67
CA GLY A 415 -4.79 -2.44 8.28
C GLY A 415 -3.56 -2.99 7.61
N SER A 416 -3.61 -4.27 7.24
CA SER A 416 -2.47 -5.02 6.73
C SER A 416 -2.85 -5.91 5.56
N LEU A 417 -2.03 -5.90 4.51
CA LEU A 417 -2.10 -6.83 3.38
C LEU A 417 -1.12 -7.99 3.51
N ASN A 418 -0.40 -8.10 4.63
CA ASN A 418 0.44 -9.26 4.93
C ASN A 418 -0.44 -10.43 5.37
N ARG A 419 -0.58 -11.43 4.49
CA ARG A 419 -1.65 -12.44 4.55
C ARG A 419 -1.10 -13.84 4.45
N ILE A 420 -1.57 -14.71 5.33
CA ILE A 420 -1.39 -16.16 5.19
C ILE A 420 -2.64 -16.72 4.51
N THR A 421 -2.48 -17.32 3.33
CA THR A 421 -3.59 -17.99 2.64
C THR A 421 -3.86 -19.36 3.26
N LEU A 422 -5.11 -19.59 3.66
CA LEU A 422 -5.63 -20.86 4.14
C LEU A 422 -6.29 -21.59 2.96
N GLU A 423 -5.67 -22.67 2.50
CA GLU A 423 -6.26 -23.51 1.46
C GLU A 423 -7.22 -24.56 2.06
N THR A 424 -8.41 -24.14 2.48
CA THR A 424 -9.50 -25.05 2.89
C THR A 424 -10.32 -25.58 1.69
N SER A 425 -10.14 -25.03 0.48
CA SER A 425 -10.94 -25.32 -0.71
C SER A 425 -10.56 -26.58 -1.51
N HIS A 426 -9.71 -27.46 -0.97
CA HIS A 426 -9.39 -28.75 -1.61
C HIS A 426 -10.06 -29.97 -0.97
N LEU A 427 -10.74 -29.81 0.16
CA LEU A 427 -11.53 -30.90 0.77
C LEU A 427 -12.92 -31.07 0.13
N ILE A 428 -13.34 -30.13 -0.72
CA ILE A 428 -14.56 -30.24 -1.53
C ILE A 428 -14.20 -30.00 -3.00
N LYS A 429 -14.15 -31.07 -3.81
CA LYS A 429 -14.10 -30.92 -5.27
C LYS A 429 -15.32 -30.12 -5.73
N GLY A 430 -15.10 -28.87 -6.15
CA GLY A 430 -16.13 -28.03 -6.77
C GLY A 430 -16.69 -26.89 -5.91
N SER A 431 -16.03 -26.48 -4.82
CA SER A 431 -16.41 -25.23 -4.13
C SER A 431 -15.77 -24.01 -4.79
N ASP A 432 -16.58 -23.10 -5.34
CA ASP A 432 -16.18 -21.78 -5.86
C ASP A 432 -15.91 -20.75 -4.74
N GLU A 433 -15.63 -21.20 -3.50
CA GLU A 433 -15.39 -20.29 -2.38
C GLU A 433 -13.98 -19.66 -2.46
N PRO A 434 -13.85 -18.32 -2.30
CA PRO A 434 -12.56 -17.65 -2.29
C PRO A 434 -11.72 -18.14 -1.12
N ALA A 435 -10.41 -18.33 -1.37
CA ALA A 435 -9.45 -18.79 -0.38
C ALA A 435 -9.58 -17.98 0.92
N GLU A 436 -9.69 -18.69 2.04
CA GLU A 436 -9.66 -18.06 3.35
C GLU A 436 -8.25 -17.52 3.60
N PHE A 437 -8.14 -16.47 4.40
CA PHE A 437 -6.84 -15.91 4.74
C PHE A 437 -6.86 -15.34 6.15
N ILE A 438 -5.65 -15.23 6.72
CA ILE A 438 -5.41 -14.54 7.99
C ILE A 438 -4.50 -13.36 7.72
N ASN A 439 -4.94 -12.18 8.14
CA ASN A 439 -4.12 -10.99 8.13
C ASN A 439 -3.17 -11.03 9.34
N LEU A 440 -1.86 -10.98 9.09
CA LEU A 440 -0.90 -10.61 10.10
C LEU A 440 -1.00 -9.10 10.31
N LYS A 441 -1.43 -8.70 11.51
CA LYS A 441 -1.71 -7.30 11.84
C LYS A 441 -0.44 -6.45 11.78
N SER A 442 -0.62 -5.15 11.61
CA SER A 442 0.48 -4.19 11.62
C SER A 442 1.27 -4.24 12.93
N ARG A 443 2.54 -3.83 12.88
CA ARG A 443 3.34 -3.74 14.10
C ARG A 443 2.79 -2.62 14.99
N ILE A 444 2.82 -2.83 16.31
CA ILE A 444 2.67 -1.77 17.31
C ILE A 444 4.04 -1.58 17.93
N LEU A 445 4.63 -0.41 17.77
CA LEU A 445 5.85 -0.03 18.49
C LEU A 445 5.45 0.70 19.76
N TYR A 446 6.27 0.61 20.80
CA TYR A 446 6.08 1.37 22.02
C TYR A 446 7.42 1.68 22.68
N GLY A 447 7.46 2.74 23.46
CA GLY A 447 8.63 3.19 24.20
C GLY A 447 8.40 4.58 24.77
N ASP A 448 9.31 5.03 25.63
CA ASP A 448 9.38 6.43 26.04
C ASP A 448 10.06 7.21 24.91
N LEU A 449 9.26 7.85 24.06
CA LEU A 449 9.73 8.49 22.83
C LEU A 449 10.02 9.98 23.01
N ASP A 450 9.49 10.64 24.04
CA ASP A 450 9.81 12.05 24.31
C ASP A 450 10.69 12.26 25.54
N GLY A 451 11.02 11.18 26.26
CA GLY A 451 11.88 11.18 27.44
C GLY A 451 11.18 11.69 28.70
N ASP A 452 9.85 11.71 28.71
CA ASP A 452 9.04 12.16 29.85
C ASP A 452 8.78 11.05 30.88
N GLY A 453 9.16 9.81 30.57
CA GLY A 453 9.00 8.63 31.42
C GLY A 453 7.69 7.87 31.23
N ASN A 454 6.76 8.38 30.41
CA ASN A 454 5.57 7.69 29.96
C ASN A 454 5.87 6.85 28.71
N ILE A 455 4.95 5.97 28.35
CA ILE A 455 5.09 5.11 27.19
C ILE A 455 4.12 5.57 26.11
N GLU A 456 4.68 5.91 24.95
CA GLU A 456 3.98 6.16 23.71
C GLU A 456 3.82 4.85 22.94
N ILE A 457 2.79 4.81 22.10
CA ILE A 457 2.67 3.80 21.06
C ILE A 457 2.70 4.44 19.67
N ILE A 458 3.33 3.75 18.72
CA ILE A 458 3.28 4.10 17.30
C ILE A 458 2.49 3.04 16.56
N VAL A 459 1.48 3.52 15.84
CA VAL A 459 0.57 2.70 15.05
C VAL A 459 0.40 3.33 13.68
N ASN A 460 0.24 2.52 12.63
CA ASN A 460 -0.21 3.04 11.36
C ASN A 460 -1.74 3.08 11.29
N LYS A 461 -2.25 3.74 10.26
CA LYS A 461 -3.66 3.74 9.88
C LYS A 461 -3.74 3.74 8.37
N ASN A 462 -3.98 2.57 7.78
CA ASN A 462 -4.21 2.46 6.36
C ASN A 462 -5.69 2.67 6.04
N GLU A 463 -5.97 3.64 5.17
CA GLU A 463 -7.34 3.95 4.75
C GLU A 463 -7.79 2.95 3.68
N PRO A 464 -8.85 2.16 3.93
CA PRO A 464 -9.38 1.25 2.94
C PRO A 464 -9.81 2.04 1.70
N GLY A 465 -9.38 1.58 0.53
CA GLY A 465 -9.84 2.09 -0.75
C GLY A 465 -11.36 1.93 -0.89
N THR A 466 -11.96 2.67 -1.81
CA THR A 466 -13.42 2.66 -2.04
C THR A 466 -14.00 1.25 -2.13
N LEU A 467 -13.29 0.29 -2.72
CA LEU A 467 -13.71 -1.11 -2.87
C LEU A 467 -13.76 -1.87 -1.53
N SER A 468 -12.78 -1.66 -0.66
CA SER A 468 -12.70 -2.31 0.66
C SER A 468 -13.79 -1.85 1.63
N ARG A 469 -14.39 -0.67 1.38
CA ARG A 469 -15.58 -0.20 2.11
C ARG A 469 -16.86 -0.94 1.74
N TYR A 470 -16.90 -1.61 0.59
CA TYR A 470 -18.09 -2.32 0.09
C TYR A 470 -17.90 -3.84 0.01
N PHE A 471 -16.66 -4.34 -0.11
CA PHE A 471 -16.36 -5.77 -0.23
C PHE A 471 -15.44 -6.23 0.90
N LYS A 472 -15.98 -6.99 1.86
CA LYS A 472 -15.27 -7.48 3.07
C LYS A 472 -14.00 -8.31 2.78
N LYS A 473 -13.85 -8.89 1.58
CA LYS A 473 -12.71 -9.77 1.22
C LYS A 473 -11.64 -9.08 0.34
N ILE A 474 -11.91 -7.88 -0.19
CA ILE A 474 -10.95 -7.11 -1.00
C ILE A 474 -10.37 -5.99 -0.15
N GLU A 475 -9.21 -6.20 0.47
CA GLU A 475 -8.48 -5.10 1.10
C GLU A 475 -7.53 -4.51 0.07
N SER A 476 -7.72 -3.23 -0.20
CA SER A 476 -6.82 -2.37 -0.95
C SER A 476 -6.69 -1.12 -0.11
N TYR A 477 -5.48 -0.64 0.10
CA TYR A 477 -5.26 0.62 0.81
C TYR A 477 -4.71 1.62 -0.18
N LYS A 478 -5.31 2.81 -0.22
CA LYS A 478 -4.88 3.88 -1.13
C LYS A 478 -3.98 4.88 -0.43
N LYS A 479 -4.11 4.95 0.89
CA LYS A 479 -3.46 5.94 1.72
C LYS A 479 -3.12 5.33 3.08
N GLY A 480 -2.08 5.85 3.71
CA GLY A 480 -1.75 5.51 5.08
C GLY A 480 -1.18 6.71 5.83
N GLU A 481 -1.31 6.70 7.14
CA GLU A 481 -0.59 7.58 8.05
C GLU A 481 0.02 6.77 9.20
N VAL A 482 1.07 7.30 9.83
CA VAL A 482 1.62 6.78 11.09
C VAL A 482 1.32 7.80 12.19
N ALA A 483 0.82 7.33 13.32
CA ALA A 483 0.43 8.15 14.45
C ALA A 483 1.14 7.70 15.73
N ASP A 484 1.43 8.67 16.58
CA ASP A 484 1.97 8.52 17.92
C ASP A 484 0.90 8.87 18.94
N LEU A 485 0.68 7.95 19.88
CA LEU A 485 -0.37 8.08 20.88
C LEU A 485 0.21 7.88 22.29
N SER A 486 -0.07 8.79 23.22
CA SER A 486 0.21 8.58 24.65
C SER A 486 -1.05 8.17 25.40
N TRP A 487 -0.87 7.40 26.46
CA TRP A 487 -1.95 7.03 27.38
C TRP A 487 -2.21 8.15 28.40
N GLU A 488 -3.27 8.93 28.19
CA GLU A 488 -3.67 10.04 29.06
C GLU A 488 -5.12 9.88 29.53
N ASN A 489 -5.37 10.00 30.84
CA ASN A 489 -6.72 10.04 31.41
C ASN A 489 -7.60 8.83 31.02
N GLY A 490 -7.03 7.62 30.99
CA GLY A 490 -7.75 6.37 30.70
C GLY A 490 -8.07 6.13 29.23
N ARG A 491 -7.38 6.81 28.30
CA ARG A 491 -7.48 6.58 26.85
C ARG A 491 -6.17 6.94 26.14
N PHE A 492 -5.96 6.36 24.97
CA PHE A 492 -4.92 6.83 24.05
C PHE A 492 -5.35 8.14 23.37
N LYS A 493 -4.42 9.08 23.28
CA LYS A 493 -4.58 10.37 22.63
C LYS A 493 -3.43 10.61 21.67
N GLU A 494 -3.76 11.06 20.46
CA GLU A 494 -2.77 11.39 19.43
C GLU A 494 -1.94 12.61 19.84
N ASN A 495 -0.61 12.44 19.82
CA ASN A 495 0.35 13.52 19.99
C ASN A 495 0.68 14.14 18.64
N TRP A 496 1.06 13.29 17.69
CA TRP A 496 1.38 13.68 16.33
C TRP A 496 1.03 12.56 15.36
N LYS A 497 0.96 12.93 14.08
CA LYS A 497 0.89 11.96 12.99
C LYS A 497 1.63 12.44 11.76
N THR A 498 2.02 11.53 10.89
CA THR A 498 2.56 11.89 9.58
C THR A 498 1.48 12.53 8.72
N LYS A 499 1.89 13.31 7.72
CA LYS A 499 1.02 13.57 6.57
C LYS A 499 0.59 12.24 5.97
N THR A 500 -0.60 12.25 5.37
CA THR A 500 -1.10 11.11 4.64
C THR A 500 -0.17 10.79 3.47
N LEU A 501 0.31 9.56 3.44
CA LEU A 501 1.08 8.98 2.36
C LEU A 501 0.14 8.33 1.37
N ASP A 502 0.38 8.56 0.07
CA ASP A 502 -0.26 7.77 -0.97
C ASP A 502 0.41 6.39 -1.02
N GLY A 503 -0.40 5.33 -1.04
CA GLY A 503 0.04 3.94 -0.95
C GLY A 503 -0.36 3.23 0.34
N TYR A 504 0.00 1.95 0.43
CA TYR A 504 -0.19 1.08 1.59
C TYR A 504 1.05 1.13 2.49
N ILE A 505 0.90 1.49 3.76
CA ILE A 505 1.99 1.35 4.74
C ILE A 505 2.09 -0.12 5.14
N ALA A 506 3.12 -0.81 4.66
CA ALA A 506 3.31 -2.24 4.92
C ALA A 506 3.89 -2.50 6.31
N ASP A 507 4.89 -1.71 6.71
CA ASP A 507 5.53 -1.80 8.01
C ASP A 507 6.29 -0.52 8.34
N PHE A 508 6.70 -0.37 9.59
CA PHE A 508 7.49 0.77 10.05
C PHE A 508 8.35 0.38 11.26
N THR A 509 9.39 1.18 11.51
CA THR A 509 10.29 1.04 12.67
C THR A 509 10.80 2.42 13.14
N ILE A 510 11.29 2.49 14.38
CA ILE A 510 11.99 3.66 14.92
C ILE A 510 13.42 3.27 15.28
N LYS A 511 14.37 3.57 14.40
CA LYS A 511 15.80 3.22 14.53
C LYS A 511 16.66 4.23 13.76
N ASP A 512 17.93 4.32 14.12
CA ASP A 512 18.93 5.10 13.38
C ASP A 512 19.34 4.33 12.12
N PHE A 513 18.67 4.58 11.01
CA PHE A 513 18.85 3.80 9.77
C PHE A 513 19.93 4.37 8.84
N ASP A 514 20.30 5.64 9.02
CA ASP A 514 21.30 6.34 8.21
C ASP A 514 22.62 6.58 8.96
N ASN A 515 22.72 6.11 10.21
CA ASN A 515 23.90 6.11 11.05
C ASN A 515 24.39 7.51 11.45
N ASP A 516 23.44 8.41 11.72
CA ASP A 516 23.75 9.77 12.19
C ASP A 516 23.65 9.93 13.72
N GLY A 517 23.32 8.86 14.44
CA GLY A 517 23.15 8.82 15.89
C GLY A 517 21.75 9.25 16.38
N GLN A 518 20.83 9.59 15.48
CA GLN A 518 19.45 9.94 15.81
C GLN A 518 18.48 8.88 15.30
N LYS A 519 17.42 8.61 16.07
CA LYS A 519 16.37 7.68 15.64
C LYS A 519 15.46 8.32 14.59
N ASP A 520 15.14 7.55 13.56
CA ASP A 520 14.20 7.93 12.51
C ASP A 520 12.95 7.06 12.53
N LEU A 521 11.82 7.66 12.15
CA LEU A 521 10.69 6.89 11.65
C LEU A 521 11.04 6.40 10.25
N VAL A 522 11.15 5.09 10.07
CA VAL A 522 11.35 4.47 8.76
C VAL A 522 10.09 3.70 8.38
N ILE A 523 9.54 4.01 7.22
CA ILE A 523 8.24 3.50 6.75
C ILE A 523 8.44 2.77 5.42
N ILE A 524 7.90 1.56 5.31
CA ILE A 524 7.70 0.89 4.02
C ILE A 524 6.37 1.35 3.44
N VAL A 525 6.41 1.94 2.24
CA VAL A 525 5.21 2.24 1.46
C VAL A 525 5.18 1.36 0.23
N VAL A 526 4.04 0.72 -0.01
CA VAL A 526 3.77 -0.12 -1.19
C VAL A 526 2.74 0.59 -2.06
N ASP A 527 3.17 0.92 -3.27
CA ASP A 527 2.30 1.39 -4.34
C ASP A 527 1.77 0.18 -5.10
N ILE A 528 0.45 0.09 -5.21
CA ILE A 528 -0.23 -0.92 -6.00
C ILE A 528 -0.72 -0.26 -7.28
N ASN A 529 -0.15 -0.67 -8.41
CA ASN A 529 -0.60 -0.19 -9.71
C ASN A 529 -2.06 -0.61 -9.92
N ALA A 530 -2.96 0.37 -10.00
CA ALA A 530 -4.39 0.13 -10.04
C ALA A 530 -4.87 -0.70 -11.24
N VAL A 531 -4.05 -0.86 -12.28
CA VAL A 531 -4.43 -1.56 -13.52
C VAL A 531 -3.82 -2.94 -13.63
N THR A 532 -2.52 -3.07 -13.34
CA THR A 532 -1.80 -4.35 -13.43
C THR A 532 -1.83 -5.13 -12.12
N GLY A 533 -2.15 -4.49 -10.99
CA GLY A 533 -1.95 -5.06 -9.66
C GLY A 533 -0.48 -5.20 -9.26
N ALA A 534 0.45 -4.79 -10.14
CA ALA A 534 1.88 -4.83 -9.85
C ALA A 534 2.18 -3.94 -8.64
N LYS A 535 3.00 -4.46 -7.74
CA LYS A 535 3.39 -3.77 -6.52
C LYS A 535 4.83 -3.29 -6.63
N SER A 536 5.05 -2.05 -6.23
CA SER A 536 6.39 -1.50 -6.05
C SER A 536 6.46 -0.87 -4.68
N SER A 537 7.62 -0.95 -4.04
CA SER A 537 7.81 -0.45 -2.68
C SER A 537 8.91 0.59 -2.63
N TYR A 538 8.84 1.48 -1.66
CA TYR A 538 9.92 2.40 -1.32
C TYR A 538 9.92 2.66 0.18
N LEU A 539 11.06 3.11 0.69
CA LEU A 539 11.22 3.52 2.08
C LEU A 539 11.13 5.04 2.18
N ILE A 540 10.52 5.51 3.25
CA ILE A 540 10.62 6.89 3.72
C ILE A 540 11.35 6.88 5.06
N GLY A 541 12.36 7.72 5.20
CA GLY A 541 13.02 8.01 6.47
C GLY A 541 12.67 9.42 6.92
N TYR A 542 12.29 9.58 8.18
CA TYR A 542 11.98 10.87 8.76
C TYR A 542 12.59 11.01 10.15
N LYS A 543 13.44 12.03 10.31
CA LYS A 543 14.10 12.35 11.58
C LYS A 543 13.08 12.63 12.66
N LEU A 544 13.00 11.78 13.67
CA LEU A 544 12.23 12.07 14.87
C LEU A 544 13.15 12.84 15.82
N ASN A 545 12.67 13.96 16.38
CA ASN A 545 13.44 14.70 17.39
C ASN A 545 13.09 14.06 18.75
N ILE A 546 13.35 12.76 18.84
CA ILE A 546 13.18 11.96 20.05
C ILE A 546 14.47 12.13 20.85
N LYS A 547 14.35 12.39 22.15
CA LYS A 547 15.50 12.58 23.03
C LYS A 547 16.08 11.26 23.52
#